data_AF-A0A973UF61-F1
#
_entry.id   AF-A0A973UF61-F1
#
_cell.length_a   1.000
_cell.length_b   1.000
_cell.length_c   1.000
_cell.angle_alpha   90.00
_cell.angle_beta   90.00
_cell.angle_gamma   90.00
#
_symmetry.space_group_name_H-M   'P 1'
#
loop_
_entity.id
_entity.type
_entity.pdbx_description
1 polymer ?
#
loop_
_entity_poly.entity_id
_entity_poly.type
_entity_poly.pdbx_seq_one_letter_code
_entity_poly.pdbx_strand_id
1 'polypeptide(L)'
;MLREFPPPPRAAEFSEQIKKKVEEVKGAGGTRETVSVDWNEQQAHVEVIDLPLSGLYFNPSTHRIRAQRSHDAVRDEALEKDPWSAESQDYLKFLIQASPTDPNLRDPDFDKLKESLEQFGQNDPGLVTHHGVLVNGNTRAVALRELGAQSMRVGVLPESFTWADINAVELSLQLRKDHRRDYSYINRLLAMEEQASLGRTPDQIAKDFRIQVKTYHQERWILSTIRELIDRSKSGGGVALRLVDFEGAQERLKELHRLYVKLESADRDQAEVLKEWRLAAILLDFSKTDVRHIDEDFLKEGLGQRLPGGDGVTPTASDAVAIPGLDLSVPAASSAVSEARALNDRILRASAAARSRKPDLLDNEKAQGQAVLDEAKKAFDGAIEAAGRSARLRKRKQLAPARLAEACASIDQCVMDLVQARSSHSLDEEAFDEAVLKLKGSLRKLAQQAGRGLPNPGDGVAWLLEAAAAEGSQ
;
A
#
# COMPACT_ATOMS: atom_id res chain seq x y z
N MET A 1 -11.04 40.08 -9.57
CA MET A 1 -11.83 40.10 -10.81
C MET A 1 -11.68 38.74 -11.48
N LEU A 2 -12.78 38.15 -11.98
CA LEU A 2 -12.69 36.96 -12.83
C LEU A 2 -12.07 37.40 -14.16
N ARG A 3 -10.92 36.84 -14.51
CA ARG A 3 -10.21 37.17 -15.75
C ARG A 3 -10.82 36.35 -16.88
N GLU A 4 -11.19 37.01 -17.96
CA GLU A 4 -11.61 36.37 -19.20
C GLU A 4 -10.38 36.07 -20.05
N PHE A 5 -10.33 34.87 -20.63
CA PHE A 5 -9.28 34.49 -21.56
C PHE A 5 -9.83 34.48 -22.98
N PRO A 6 -9.03 34.88 -24.00
CA PRO A 6 -9.45 34.77 -25.38
C PRO A 6 -9.66 33.29 -25.77
N PRO A 7 -10.43 32.99 -26.82
CA PRO A 7 -10.55 31.62 -27.32
C PRO A 7 -9.18 31.03 -27.71
N PRO A 8 -8.95 29.72 -27.54
CA PRO A 8 -7.71 29.07 -27.97
C PRO A 8 -7.54 29.11 -29.51
N PRO A 9 -6.32 28.98 -30.05
CA PRO A 9 -6.03 29.15 -31.47
C PRO A 9 -6.86 28.27 -32.43
N ARG A 10 -7.30 27.09 -31.97
CA ARG A 10 -8.12 26.14 -32.74
C ARG A 10 -9.59 26.09 -32.31
N ALA A 11 -10.06 27.11 -31.58
CA ALA A 11 -11.39 27.15 -30.99
C ALA A 11 -12.52 26.91 -32.01
N ALA A 12 -12.47 27.54 -33.18
CA ALA A 12 -13.51 27.42 -34.21
C ALA A 12 -13.58 26.01 -34.81
N GLU A 13 -12.42 25.48 -35.23
CA GLU A 13 -12.29 24.10 -35.76
C GLU A 13 -12.79 23.07 -34.74
N PHE A 14 -12.37 23.22 -33.48
CA PHE A 14 -12.70 22.28 -32.42
C PHE A 14 -14.15 22.38 -31.96
N SER A 15 -14.73 23.59 -31.97
CA SER A 15 -16.15 23.80 -31.66
C SER A 15 -17.07 23.11 -32.67
N GLU A 16 -16.75 23.19 -33.96
CA GLU A 16 -17.49 22.46 -35.00
C GLU A 16 -17.37 20.93 -34.82
N GLN A 17 -16.16 20.45 -34.50
CA GLN A 17 -15.95 19.03 -34.22
C GLN A 17 -16.75 18.55 -33.00
N ILE A 18 -16.72 19.31 -31.90
CA ILE A 18 -17.48 19.03 -30.68
C ILE A 18 -18.97 19.01 -30.98
N LYS A 19 -19.48 20.02 -31.67
CA LYS A 19 -20.89 20.14 -32.02
C LYS A 19 -21.36 18.93 -32.82
N LYS A 20 -20.61 18.54 -33.85
CA LYS A 20 -20.91 17.35 -34.66
C LYS A 20 -20.95 16.07 -33.81
N LYS A 21 -19.96 15.87 -32.93
CA LYS A 21 -19.92 14.70 -32.05
C LYS A 21 -21.09 14.67 -31.05
N VAL A 22 -21.47 15.82 -30.51
CA VAL A 22 -22.64 15.93 -29.63
C VAL A 22 -23.93 15.60 -30.39
N GLU A 23 -24.07 16.09 -31.63
CA GLU A 23 -25.21 15.77 -32.49
C GLU A 23 -25.26 14.27 -32.84
N GLU A 24 -24.12 13.65 -33.15
CA GLU A 24 -24.01 12.20 -33.39
C GLU A 24 -24.45 11.39 -32.16
N VAL A 25 -24.01 11.77 -30.96
CA VAL A 25 -24.42 11.11 -29.70
C VAL A 25 -25.91 11.32 -29.40
N LYS A 26 -26.46 12.51 -29.69
CA LYS A 26 -27.89 12.78 -29.54
C LYS A 26 -28.76 12.01 -30.55
N GLY A 27 -28.25 11.80 -31.76
CA GLY A 27 -28.95 11.08 -32.83
C GLY A 27 -28.82 9.55 -32.77
N ALA A 28 -27.79 9.03 -32.09
CA ALA A 28 -27.61 7.61 -31.85
C ALA A 28 -28.65 7.09 -30.85
N GLY A 29 -29.69 6.39 -31.34
CA GLY A 29 -30.84 5.93 -30.55
C GLY A 29 -30.54 4.86 -29.48
N GLY A 30 -29.83 5.24 -28.41
CA GLY A 30 -29.49 4.39 -27.26
C GLY A 30 -29.33 5.17 -25.95
N THR A 31 -28.91 4.50 -24.88
CA THR A 31 -28.65 5.13 -23.57
C THR A 31 -27.44 6.05 -23.65
N ARG A 32 -27.67 7.35 -23.42
CA ARG A 32 -26.64 8.40 -23.49
C ARG A 32 -25.89 8.53 -22.17
N GLU A 33 -24.56 8.53 -22.23
CA GLU A 33 -23.72 8.87 -21.08
C GLU A 33 -23.79 10.40 -20.88
N THR A 34 -24.18 10.84 -19.68
CA THR A 34 -24.29 12.27 -19.33
C THR A 34 -23.59 12.56 -18.00
N VAL A 35 -23.14 13.79 -17.82
CA VAL A 35 -22.60 14.30 -16.56
C VAL A 35 -23.53 15.36 -16.00
N SER A 36 -23.83 15.29 -14.71
CA SER A 36 -24.57 16.34 -14.02
C SER A 36 -23.62 17.47 -13.61
N VAL A 37 -23.96 18.71 -13.98
CA VAL A 37 -23.29 19.93 -13.55
C VAL A 37 -24.28 20.82 -12.81
N ASP A 38 -23.85 21.48 -11.75
CA ASP A 38 -24.73 22.40 -11.01
C ASP A 38 -24.54 23.80 -11.61
N TRP A 39 -25.61 24.42 -12.05
CA TRP A 39 -25.62 25.74 -12.68
C TRP A 39 -26.86 26.52 -12.24
N ASN A 40 -26.68 27.73 -11.71
CA ASN A 40 -27.79 28.58 -11.19
C ASN A 40 -28.77 27.82 -10.28
N GLU A 41 -28.25 27.04 -9.33
CA GLU A 41 -29.03 26.19 -8.40
C GLU A 41 -29.83 25.06 -9.07
N GLN A 42 -29.67 24.84 -10.38
CA GLN A 42 -30.26 23.75 -11.14
C GLN A 42 -29.21 22.71 -11.54
N GLN A 43 -29.60 21.44 -11.59
CA GLN A 43 -28.76 20.39 -12.18
C GLN A 43 -29.00 20.32 -13.68
N ALA A 44 -27.98 20.64 -14.47
CA ALA A 44 -27.97 20.45 -15.91
C ALA A 44 -27.22 19.16 -16.26
N HIS A 45 -27.74 18.40 -17.22
CA HIS A 45 -27.09 17.20 -17.75
C HIS A 45 -26.40 17.54 -19.06
N VAL A 46 -25.09 17.32 -19.14
CA VAL A 46 -24.29 17.52 -20.35
C VAL A 46 -23.92 16.19 -20.99
N GLU A 47 -23.95 16.15 -22.31
CA GLU A 47 -23.62 14.94 -23.09
C GLU A 47 -22.13 14.63 -23.00
N VAL A 48 -21.79 13.35 -22.82
CA VAL A 48 -20.41 12.88 -22.81
C VAL A 48 -20.02 12.42 -24.22
N ILE A 49 -18.90 12.96 -24.69
CA ILE A 49 -18.29 12.55 -25.96
C ILE A 49 -16.82 12.18 -25.73
N ASP A 50 -16.27 11.41 -26.67
CA ASP A 50 -14.84 11.12 -26.74
C ASP A 50 -14.16 12.20 -27.60
N LEU A 51 -13.13 12.88 -27.07
CA LEU A 51 -12.37 13.93 -27.78
C LEU A 51 -10.88 13.60 -27.86
N PRO A 52 -10.20 13.97 -28.97
CA PRO A 52 -8.77 13.76 -29.10
C PRO A 52 -8.00 14.62 -28.09
N LEU A 53 -7.07 14.00 -27.36
CA LEU A 53 -6.28 14.66 -26.33
C LEU A 53 -5.41 15.79 -26.91
N SER A 54 -5.03 15.73 -28.17
CA SER A 54 -4.25 16.77 -28.87
C SER A 54 -5.04 18.05 -29.13
N GLY A 55 -6.38 18.02 -29.07
CA GLY A 55 -7.24 19.20 -29.24
C GLY A 55 -7.64 19.90 -27.93
N LEU A 56 -7.32 19.30 -26.77
CA LEU A 56 -7.71 19.82 -25.47
C LEU A 56 -6.69 20.79 -24.91
N TYR A 57 -7.15 21.92 -24.35
CA TYR A 57 -6.31 22.89 -23.66
C TYR A 57 -6.54 22.81 -22.14
N PHE A 58 -5.46 22.91 -21.37
CA PHE A 58 -5.57 23.05 -19.92
C PHE A 58 -6.15 24.41 -19.57
N ASN A 59 -7.04 24.45 -18.58
CA ASN A 59 -7.62 25.70 -18.12
C ASN A 59 -6.59 26.56 -17.36
N PRO A 60 -6.20 27.76 -17.86
CA PRO A 60 -5.26 28.66 -17.18
C PRO A 60 -5.81 29.22 -15.85
N SER A 61 -7.13 29.22 -15.68
CA SER A 61 -7.81 29.76 -14.49
C SER A 61 -8.00 28.74 -13.38
N THR A 62 -7.60 27.47 -13.60
CA THR A 62 -7.95 26.37 -12.69
C THR A 62 -7.55 26.67 -11.25
N HIS A 63 -8.49 26.43 -10.34
CA HIS A 63 -8.30 26.73 -8.92
C HIS A 63 -7.25 25.82 -8.26
N ARG A 64 -6.99 24.64 -8.83
CA ARG A 64 -6.17 23.59 -8.22
C ARG A 64 -4.68 23.91 -8.15
N ILE A 65 -4.17 24.74 -9.06
CA ILE A 65 -2.74 25.12 -9.15
C ILE A 65 -2.49 26.62 -8.94
N ARG A 66 -3.51 27.38 -8.49
CA ARG A 66 -3.42 28.84 -8.41
C ARG A 66 -2.30 29.33 -7.51
N ALA A 67 -2.07 28.67 -6.38
CA ALA A 67 -0.98 29.04 -5.47
C ALA A 67 0.38 28.64 -6.06
N GLN A 68 0.45 27.49 -6.72
CA GLN A 68 1.66 26.90 -7.28
C GLN A 68 2.18 27.69 -8.49
N ARG A 69 1.32 28.45 -9.17
CA ARG A 69 1.72 29.35 -10.25
C ARG A 69 2.78 30.38 -9.86
N SER A 70 2.86 30.77 -8.59
CA SER A 70 3.89 31.70 -8.10
C SER A 70 5.29 31.09 -8.00
N HIS A 71 5.44 29.79 -8.31
CA HIS A 71 6.71 29.08 -8.25
C HIS A 71 7.77 29.66 -9.21
N ASP A 72 7.35 30.02 -10.44
CA ASP A 72 8.20 30.65 -11.44
C ASP A 72 7.50 31.89 -12.01
N ALA A 73 7.97 33.06 -11.57
CA ALA A 73 7.37 34.33 -11.95
C ALA A 73 7.47 34.63 -13.46
N VAL A 74 8.54 34.16 -14.13
CA VAL A 74 8.74 34.41 -15.57
C VAL A 74 7.76 33.58 -16.38
N ARG A 75 7.63 32.29 -16.04
CA ARG A 75 6.68 31.39 -16.72
C ARG A 75 5.24 31.74 -16.39
N ASP A 76 4.97 32.24 -15.19
CA ASP A 76 3.64 32.77 -14.84
C ASP A 76 3.31 34.04 -15.63
N GLU A 77 4.26 34.95 -15.82
CA GLU A 77 4.06 36.14 -16.66
C GLU A 77 3.81 35.75 -18.13
N ALA A 78 4.52 34.74 -18.65
CA ALA A 78 4.29 34.19 -19.99
C ALA A 78 2.87 33.59 -20.12
N LEU A 79 2.44 32.82 -19.12
CA LEU A 79 1.08 32.27 -19.01
C LEU A 79 0.01 33.37 -18.98
N GLU A 80 0.30 34.50 -18.33
CA GLU A 80 -0.62 35.65 -18.32
C GLU A 80 -0.67 36.42 -19.64
N LYS A 81 0.40 36.42 -20.43
CA LYS A 81 0.45 37.10 -21.73
C LYS A 81 -0.17 36.25 -22.85
N ASP A 82 0.20 34.99 -22.92
CA ASP A 82 -0.27 34.04 -23.93
C ASP A 82 -0.59 32.68 -23.29
N PRO A 83 -1.81 32.50 -22.76
CA PRO A 83 -2.18 31.30 -22.01
C PRO A 83 -2.24 30.01 -22.85
N TRP A 84 -2.33 30.15 -24.18
CA TRP A 84 -2.53 29.03 -25.10
C TRP A 84 -1.27 28.63 -25.85
N SER A 85 -0.16 29.34 -25.61
CA SER A 85 1.15 28.96 -26.15
C SER A 85 1.58 27.57 -25.65
N ALA A 86 2.47 26.92 -26.41
CA ALA A 86 3.06 25.66 -25.98
C ALA A 86 3.79 25.81 -24.62
N GLU A 87 4.53 26.91 -24.44
CA GLU A 87 5.26 27.18 -23.19
C GLU A 87 4.33 27.28 -21.98
N SER A 88 3.22 27.99 -22.13
CA SER A 88 2.21 28.18 -21.08
C SER A 88 1.50 26.89 -20.74
N GLN A 89 1.12 26.10 -21.75
CA GLN A 89 0.49 24.80 -21.56
C GLN A 89 1.46 23.77 -20.93
N ASP A 90 2.75 23.84 -21.27
CA ASP A 90 3.79 23.03 -20.64
C ASP A 90 4.05 23.44 -19.19
N TYR A 91 3.94 24.74 -18.87
CA TYR A 91 4.03 25.20 -17.48
C TYR A 91 2.83 24.72 -16.65
N LEU A 92 1.60 24.83 -17.17
CA LEU A 92 0.41 24.27 -16.53
C LEU A 92 0.55 22.77 -16.32
N LYS A 93 1.03 22.04 -17.33
CA LYS A 93 1.32 20.60 -17.23
C LYS A 93 2.30 20.31 -16.10
N PHE A 94 3.42 21.02 -16.03
CA PHE A 94 4.41 20.88 -14.96
C PHE A 94 3.77 21.06 -13.57
N LEU A 95 3.02 22.15 -13.36
CA LEU A 95 2.36 22.42 -12.08
C LEU A 95 1.31 21.37 -11.69
N ILE A 96 0.60 20.81 -12.67
CA ILE A 96 -0.41 19.76 -12.45
C ILE A 96 0.23 18.45 -11.96
N GLN A 97 1.48 18.18 -12.34
CA GLN A 97 2.23 16.98 -11.96
C GLN A 97 3.02 17.15 -10.66
N ALA A 98 3.19 18.39 -10.21
CA ALA A 98 4.00 18.73 -9.08
C ALA A 98 3.19 18.70 -7.77
N SER A 99 3.89 18.45 -6.66
CA SER A 99 3.29 18.42 -5.33
C SER A 99 2.74 19.80 -4.97
N PRO A 100 1.50 19.90 -4.45
CA PRO A 100 0.93 21.18 -4.00
C PRO A 100 1.75 21.88 -2.90
N THR A 101 2.52 21.12 -2.12
CA THR A 101 3.34 21.66 -1.02
C THR A 101 4.75 22.03 -1.45
N ASP A 102 5.27 21.42 -2.52
CA ASP A 102 6.58 21.72 -3.09
C ASP A 102 6.59 21.42 -4.59
N PRO A 103 6.46 22.46 -5.44
CA PRO A 103 6.43 22.29 -6.89
C PRO A 103 7.71 21.68 -7.52
N ASN A 104 8.81 21.55 -6.75
CA ASN A 104 10.01 20.84 -7.22
C ASN A 104 9.88 19.32 -7.14
N LEU A 105 8.90 18.82 -6.38
CA LEU A 105 8.65 17.40 -6.21
C LEU A 105 7.48 16.96 -7.07
N ARG A 106 7.55 15.74 -7.61
CA ARG A 106 6.41 15.11 -8.30
C ARG A 106 5.35 14.69 -7.29
N ASP A 107 4.08 14.90 -7.62
CA ASP A 107 2.95 14.54 -6.75
C ASP A 107 2.73 13.01 -6.73
N PRO A 108 2.88 12.33 -5.58
CA PRO A 108 2.60 10.90 -5.49
C PRO A 108 1.15 10.53 -5.82
N ASP A 109 0.20 11.45 -5.60
CA ASP A 109 -1.21 11.21 -5.96
C ASP A 109 -1.44 11.33 -7.47
N PHE A 110 -0.61 12.10 -8.17
CA PHE A 110 -0.58 12.09 -9.65
C PHE A 110 -0.14 10.71 -10.17
N ASP A 111 0.92 10.13 -9.60
CA ASP A 111 1.42 8.83 -10.04
C ASP A 111 0.41 7.71 -9.75
N LYS A 112 -0.24 7.72 -8.57
CA LYS A 112 -1.34 6.79 -8.27
C LYS A 112 -2.51 6.92 -9.26
N LEU A 113 -2.86 8.15 -9.64
CA LEU A 113 -3.89 8.38 -10.66
C LEU A 113 -3.47 7.83 -12.02
N LYS A 114 -2.21 8.02 -12.41
CA LYS A 114 -1.68 7.50 -13.68
C LYS A 114 -1.71 5.97 -13.71
N GLU A 115 -1.20 5.32 -12.67
CA GLU A 115 -1.24 3.86 -12.53
C GLU A 115 -2.69 3.34 -12.57
N SER A 116 -3.61 4.03 -11.89
CA SER A 116 -5.04 3.69 -11.94
C SER A 116 -5.62 3.81 -13.35
N LEU A 117 -5.25 4.84 -14.11
CA LEU A 117 -5.74 5.03 -15.49
C LEU A 117 -5.15 3.98 -16.43
N GLU A 118 -3.89 3.61 -16.25
CA GLU A 118 -3.23 2.55 -17.02
C GLU A 118 -3.91 1.20 -16.77
N GLN A 119 -4.19 0.87 -15.50
CA GLN A 119 -4.74 -0.43 -15.13
C GLN A 119 -6.24 -0.54 -15.40
N PHE A 120 -7.03 0.51 -15.14
CA PHE A 120 -8.49 0.44 -15.13
C PHE A 120 -9.16 1.30 -16.20
N GLY A 121 -8.42 2.18 -16.87
CA GLY A 121 -8.97 3.17 -17.79
C GLY A 121 -9.64 4.35 -17.10
N GLN A 122 -10.18 5.25 -17.90
CA GLN A 122 -10.99 6.36 -17.41
C GLN A 122 -12.40 5.87 -17.08
N ASN A 123 -12.87 6.02 -15.84
CA ASN A 123 -14.26 5.73 -15.45
C ASN A 123 -15.14 6.98 -15.42
N ASP A 124 -14.65 8.04 -14.80
CA ASP A 124 -15.35 9.31 -14.75
C ASP A 124 -14.93 10.19 -15.94
N PRO A 125 -15.87 10.73 -16.72
CA PRO A 125 -15.57 11.71 -17.76
C PRO A 125 -14.99 13.01 -17.16
N GLY A 126 -14.21 13.74 -17.96
CA GLY A 126 -13.84 15.13 -17.65
C GLY A 126 -14.97 16.09 -17.99
N LEU A 127 -14.72 17.39 -17.88
CA LEU A 127 -15.61 18.43 -18.42
C LEU A 127 -14.82 19.39 -19.27
N VAL A 128 -15.40 19.76 -20.40
CA VAL A 128 -14.78 20.64 -21.39
C VAL A 128 -15.76 21.72 -21.82
N THR A 129 -15.23 22.91 -22.15
CA THR A 129 -16.01 23.93 -22.87
C THR A 129 -16.22 23.53 -24.32
N HIS A 130 -17.16 24.16 -25.01
CA HIS A 130 -17.33 23.98 -26.46
C HIS A 130 -16.09 24.39 -27.29
N HIS A 131 -15.14 25.13 -26.70
CA HIS A 131 -13.87 25.48 -27.34
C HIS A 131 -12.71 24.52 -27.03
N GLY A 132 -12.95 23.43 -26.28
CA GLY A 132 -11.91 22.45 -25.95
C GLY A 132 -11.07 22.78 -24.72
N VAL A 133 -11.50 23.71 -23.87
CA VAL A 133 -10.80 24.04 -22.62
C VAL A 133 -11.29 23.15 -21.48
N LEU A 134 -10.37 22.48 -20.78
CA LEU A 134 -10.68 21.53 -19.71
C LEU A 134 -11.09 22.21 -18.40
N VAL A 135 -12.36 22.15 -18.06
CA VAL A 135 -12.91 22.67 -16.80
C VAL A 135 -12.67 21.71 -15.65
N ASN A 136 -12.83 20.40 -15.90
CA ASN A 136 -12.48 19.34 -14.94
C ASN A 136 -11.74 18.22 -15.69
N GLY A 137 -10.79 17.60 -15.00
CA GLY A 137 -10.00 16.51 -15.56
C GLY A 137 -8.63 16.92 -16.11
N ASN A 138 -8.13 18.13 -15.81
CA ASN A 138 -6.78 18.57 -16.18
C ASN A 138 -5.70 17.53 -15.81
N THR A 139 -5.68 17.08 -14.56
CA THR A 139 -4.74 16.04 -14.08
C THR A 139 -4.91 14.70 -14.82
N ARG A 140 -6.15 14.29 -15.11
CA ARG A 140 -6.46 13.09 -15.90
C ARG A 140 -5.94 13.22 -17.33
N ALA A 141 -6.14 14.37 -17.98
CA ALA A 141 -5.66 14.62 -19.33
C ALA A 141 -4.13 14.57 -19.40
N VAL A 142 -3.42 15.12 -18.42
CA VAL A 142 -1.95 15.01 -18.33
C VAL A 142 -1.52 13.55 -18.19
N ALA A 143 -2.14 12.79 -17.27
CA ALA A 143 -1.81 11.38 -17.06
C ALA A 143 -2.10 10.52 -18.30
N LEU A 144 -3.26 10.72 -18.96
CA LEU A 144 -3.61 10.03 -20.21
C LEU A 144 -2.62 10.36 -21.35
N ARG A 145 -2.15 11.60 -21.44
CA ARG A 145 -1.09 11.99 -22.41
C ARG A 145 0.23 11.28 -22.10
N GLU A 146 0.65 11.17 -20.84
CA GLU A 146 1.86 10.41 -20.47
C GLU A 146 1.72 8.92 -20.80
N LEU A 147 0.52 8.35 -20.72
CA LEU A 147 0.22 6.97 -21.09
C LEU A 147 0.09 6.75 -22.62
N GLY A 148 0.20 7.79 -23.43
CA GLY A 148 0.05 7.70 -24.89
C GLY A 148 -1.38 7.47 -25.37
N ALA A 149 -2.40 7.72 -24.52
CA ALA A 149 -3.79 7.65 -24.92
C ALA A 149 -4.10 8.71 -25.99
N GLN A 150 -4.97 8.36 -26.94
CA GLN A 150 -5.31 9.24 -28.07
C GLN A 150 -6.48 10.17 -27.75
N SER A 151 -7.38 9.74 -26.85
CA SER A 151 -8.60 10.46 -26.52
C SER A 151 -8.94 10.43 -25.04
N MET A 152 -9.90 11.27 -24.67
CA MET A 152 -10.47 11.35 -23.33
C MET A 152 -11.99 11.54 -23.43
N ARG A 153 -12.73 10.85 -22.55
CA ARG A 153 -14.18 11.04 -22.40
C ARG A 153 -14.44 12.31 -21.59
N VAL A 154 -15.26 13.21 -22.11
CA VAL A 154 -15.56 14.51 -21.50
C VAL A 154 -17.02 14.91 -21.73
N GLY A 155 -17.65 15.47 -20.69
CA GLY A 155 -18.94 16.16 -20.82
C GLY A 155 -18.75 17.57 -21.38
N VAL A 156 -19.61 17.96 -22.32
CA VAL A 156 -19.49 19.24 -23.04
C VAL A 156 -20.41 20.30 -22.42
N LEU A 157 -19.82 21.36 -21.87
CA LEU A 157 -20.59 22.49 -21.36
C LEU A 157 -21.29 23.26 -22.49
N PRO A 158 -22.49 23.82 -22.22
CA PRO A 158 -23.21 24.63 -23.21
C PRO A 158 -22.41 25.84 -23.71
N GLU A 159 -22.61 26.22 -24.97
CA GLU A 159 -21.99 27.41 -25.58
C GLU A 159 -22.39 28.72 -24.88
N SER A 160 -23.51 28.73 -24.15
CA SER A 160 -23.98 29.89 -23.40
C SER A 160 -23.21 30.13 -22.09
N PHE A 161 -22.31 29.22 -21.68
CA PHE A 161 -21.59 29.34 -20.41
C PHE A 161 -20.48 30.40 -20.52
N THR A 162 -20.54 31.38 -19.63
CA THR A 162 -19.50 32.39 -19.48
C THR A 162 -18.31 31.85 -18.68
N TRP A 163 -17.20 32.59 -18.66
CA TRP A 163 -16.07 32.29 -17.76
C TRP A 163 -16.48 32.27 -16.28
N ALA A 164 -17.46 33.09 -15.88
CA ALA A 164 -17.99 33.06 -14.52
C ALA A 164 -18.71 31.73 -14.24
N ASP A 165 -19.54 31.26 -15.17
CA ASP A 165 -20.23 29.96 -15.07
C ASP A 165 -19.23 28.80 -15.03
N ILE A 166 -18.22 28.83 -15.91
CA ILE A 166 -17.16 27.80 -15.97
C ILE A 166 -16.43 27.69 -14.63
N ASN A 167 -16.01 28.81 -14.05
CA ASN A 167 -15.32 28.82 -12.76
C ASN A 167 -16.25 28.37 -11.61
N ALA A 168 -17.53 28.75 -11.64
CA ALA A 168 -18.52 28.30 -10.65
C ALA A 168 -18.73 26.79 -10.70
N VAL A 169 -18.82 26.21 -11.91
CA VAL A 169 -18.92 24.76 -12.12
C VAL A 169 -17.67 24.04 -11.64
N GLU A 170 -16.47 24.53 -12.00
CA GLU A 170 -15.21 23.95 -11.50
C GLU A 170 -15.18 23.94 -9.97
N LEU A 171 -15.50 25.07 -9.34
CA LEU A 171 -15.48 25.20 -7.88
C LEU A 171 -16.54 24.30 -7.22
N SER A 172 -17.77 24.25 -7.75
CA SER A 172 -18.83 23.35 -7.27
C SER A 172 -18.36 21.90 -7.29
N LEU A 173 -17.72 21.46 -8.39
CA LEU A 173 -17.22 20.09 -8.52
C LEU A 173 -16.07 19.79 -7.57
N GLN A 174 -15.19 20.77 -7.30
CA GLN A 174 -14.11 20.62 -6.32
C GLN A 174 -14.62 20.57 -4.88
N LEU A 175 -15.71 21.29 -4.57
CA LEU A 175 -16.31 21.31 -3.24
C LEU A 175 -17.30 20.17 -2.99
N ARG A 176 -17.79 19.52 -4.04
CA ARG A 176 -18.60 18.29 -3.90
C ARG A 176 -17.76 17.25 -3.17
N LYS A 177 -18.09 17.04 -1.89
CA LYS A 177 -17.66 15.85 -1.17
C LYS A 177 -18.33 14.67 -1.86
N ASP A 178 -17.53 13.79 -2.45
CA ASP A 178 -18.04 12.51 -2.91
C ASP A 178 -18.51 11.75 -1.66
N HIS A 179 -19.80 11.81 -1.36
CA HIS A 179 -20.41 11.19 -0.18
C HIS A 179 -20.61 9.68 -0.37
N ARG A 180 -19.90 9.07 -1.32
CA ARG A 180 -19.83 7.61 -1.43
C ARG A 180 -19.13 7.07 -0.19
N ARG A 181 -19.89 6.39 0.65
CA ARG A 181 -19.34 5.67 1.79
C ARG A 181 -18.52 4.51 1.25
N ASP A 182 -17.22 4.53 1.53
CA ASP A 182 -16.37 3.39 1.24
C ASP A 182 -16.90 2.13 1.92
N TYR A 183 -16.81 1.00 1.21
CA TYR A 183 -17.09 -0.30 1.83
C TYR A 183 -16.18 -0.50 3.03
N SER A 184 -16.75 -0.93 4.15
CA SER A 184 -15.96 -1.51 5.23
C SER A 184 -15.23 -2.75 4.70
N TYR A 185 -14.08 -3.09 5.26
CA TYR A 185 -13.24 -4.18 4.78
C TYR A 185 -14.01 -5.49 4.68
N ILE A 186 -14.78 -5.86 5.71
CA ILE A 186 -15.53 -7.11 5.69
C ILE A 186 -16.68 -7.07 4.67
N ASN A 187 -17.38 -5.94 4.55
CA ASN A 187 -18.41 -5.77 3.52
C ASN A 187 -17.83 -5.85 2.10
N ARG A 188 -16.62 -5.33 1.89
CA ARG A 188 -15.89 -5.47 0.64
C ARG A 188 -15.56 -6.93 0.33
N LEU A 189 -15.09 -7.71 1.31
CA LEU A 189 -14.84 -9.16 1.13
C LEU A 189 -16.11 -9.91 0.73
N LEU A 190 -17.24 -9.60 1.39
CA LEU A 190 -18.54 -10.18 1.08
C LEU A 190 -19.01 -9.81 -0.34
N ALA A 191 -18.87 -8.54 -0.73
CA ALA A 191 -19.25 -8.07 -2.05
C ALA A 191 -18.46 -8.78 -3.17
N MET A 192 -17.15 -8.99 -2.98
CA MET A 192 -16.33 -9.77 -3.94
C MET A 192 -16.78 -11.23 -4.04
N GLU A 193 -17.20 -11.83 -2.93
CA GLU A 193 -17.74 -13.18 -2.95
C GLU A 193 -19.08 -13.26 -3.67
N GLU A 194 -19.97 -12.32 -3.40
CA GLU A 194 -21.28 -12.26 -4.02
C GLU A 194 -21.13 -12.18 -5.55
N GLN A 195 -20.25 -11.30 -6.05
CA GLN A 195 -19.96 -11.22 -7.48
C GLN A 195 -19.41 -12.55 -8.04
N ALA A 196 -18.56 -13.25 -7.28
CA ALA A 196 -18.04 -14.56 -7.69
C ALA A 196 -19.15 -15.62 -7.72
N SER A 197 -20.10 -15.59 -6.77
CA SER A 197 -21.24 -16.51 -6.72
C SER A 197 -22.21 -16.32 -7.90
N LEU A 198 -22.24 -15.11 -8.48
CA LEU A 198 -22.97 -14.80 -9.72
C LEU A 198 -22.23 -15.26 -10.98
N GLY A 199 -21.11 -15.99 -10.85
CA GLY A 199 -20.35 -16.53 -11.98
C GLY A 199 -19.40 -15.52 -12.64
N ARG A 200 -19.17 -14.34 -12.06
CA ARG A 200 -18.18 -13.39 -12.58
C ARG A 200 -16.75 -13.92 -12.39
N THR A 201 -15.89 -13.62 -13.36
CA THR A 201 -14.49 -14.04 -13.32
C THR A 201 -13.65 -13.18 -12.34
N PRO A 202 -12.57 -13.73 -11.76
CA PRO A 202 -11.65 -12.97 -10.91
C PRO A 202 -11.15 -11.67 -11.54
N ASP A 203 -10.85 -11.66 -12.85
CA ASP A 203 -10.39 -10.47 -13.58
C ASP A 203 -11.44 -9.35 -13.61
N GLN A 204 -12.70 -9.70 -13.90
CA GLN A 204 -13.81 -8.73 -13.91
C GLN A 204 -14.02 -8.14 -12.52
N ILE A 205 -14.04 -8.99 -11.49
CA ILE A 205 -14.22 -8.54 -10.10
C ILE A 205 -13.04 -7.66 -9.67
N ALA A 206 -11.81 -8.08 -9.96
CA ALA A 206 -10.62 -7.30 -9.62
C ALA A 206 -10.65 -5.91 -10.28
N LYS A 207 -11.09 -5.83 -11.54
CA LYS A 207 -11.27 -4.57 -12.27
C LYS A 207 -12.32 -3.67 -11.61
N ASP A 208 -13.50 -4.20 -11.29
CA ASP A 208 -14.60 -3.45 -10.67
C ASP A 208 -14.20 -2.87 -9.30
N PHE A 209 -13.45 -3.65 -8.51
CA PHE A 209 -12.95 -3.26 -7.19
C PHE A 209 -11.61 -2.50 -7.22
N ARG A 210 -11.08 -2.22 -8.41
CA ARG A 210 -9.79 -1.56 -8.62
C ARG A 210 -8.63 -2.19 -7.85
N ILE A 211 -8.51 -3.51 -7.96
CA ILE A 211 -7.41 -4.27 -7.39
C ILE A 211 -6.77 -5.20 -8.41
N GLN A 212 -5.62 -5.75 -8.04
CA GLN A 212 -4.98 -6.83 -8.78
C GLN A 212 -5.65 -8.17 -8.48
N VAL A 213 -5.66 -9.09 -9.45
CA VAL A 213 -6.23 -10.44 -9.30
C VAL A 213 -5.58 -11.21 -8.14
N LYS A 214 -4.28 -11.02 -7.91
CA LYS A 214 -3.59 -11.59 -6.73
C LYS A 214 -4.16 -11.11 -5.39
N THR A 215 -4.59 -9.85 -5.33
CA THR A 215 -5.22 -9.26 -4.14
C THR A 215 -6.62 -9.84 -3.95
N TYR A 216 -7.36 -10.07 -5.03
CA TYR A 216 -8.66 -10.74 -4.98
C TYR A 216 -8.51 -12.16 -4.37
N HIS A 217 -7.58 -12.98 -4.85
CA HIS A 217 -7.36 -14.32 -4.30
C HIS A 217 -6.93 -14.28 -2.83
N GLN A 218 -6.04 -13.35 -2.46
CA GLN A 218 -5.67 -13.12 -1.07
C GLN A 218 -6.91 -12.78 -0.20
N GLU A 219 -7.76 -11.87 -0.66
CA GLU A 219 -8.97 -11.43 0.06
C GLU A 219 -10.02 -12.57 0.16
N ARG A 220 -10.14 -13.42 -0.87
CA ARG A 220 -10.96 -14.65 -0.82
C ARG A 220 -10.46 -15.65 0.21
N TRP A 221 -9.14 -15.88 0.27
CA TRP A 221 -8.52 -16.72 1.30
C TRP A 221 -8.77 -16.16 2.70
N ILE A 222 -8.61 -14.85 2.90
CA ILE A 222 -8.85 -14.20 4.20
C ILE A 222 -10.31 -14.40 4.65
N LEU A 223 -11.29 -14.21 3.76
CA LEU A 223 -12.69 -14.42 4.11
C LEU A 223 -12.97 -15.88 4.49
N SER A 224 -12.38 -16.83 3.76
CA SER A 224 -12.48 -18.26 4.09
C SER A 224 -11.91 -18.55 5.49
N THR A 225 -10.72 -18.03 5.79
CA THR A 225 -10.08 -18.18 7.11
C THR A 225 -10.93 -17.55 8.22
N ILE A 226 -11.49 -16.35 8.02
CA ILE A 226 -12.38 -15.71 9.00
C ILE A 226 -13.61 -16.59 9.28
N ARG A 227 -14.22 -17.18 8.23
CA ARG A 227 -15.37 -18.08 8.40
C ARG A 227 -15.02 -19.35 9.14
N GLU A 228 -13.85 -19.93 8.86
CA GLU A 228 -13.32 -21.08 9.61
C GLU A 228 -13.18 -20.74 11.10
N LEU A 229 -12.62 -19.57 11.44
CA LEU A 229 -12.48 -19.12 12.82
C LEU A 229 -13.84 -18.87 13.49
N ILE A 230 -14.79 -18.28 12.77
CA ILE A 230 -16.15 -18.09 13.27
C ILE A 230 -16.81 -19.44 13.57
N ASP A 231 -16.66 -20.41 12.68
CA ASP A 231 -17.20 -21.76 12.88
C ASP A 231 -16.57 -22.46 14.10
N ARG A 232 -15.23 -22.42 14.20
CA ARG A 232 -14.47 -22.97 15.33
C ARG A 232 -14.74 -22.28 16.67
N SER A 233 -15.16 -21.01 16.63
CA SER A 233 -15.53 -20.25 17.82
C SER A 233 -16.89 -20.62 18.41
N LYS A 234 -17.72 -21.37 17.67
CA LYS A 234 -19.05 -21.76 18.13
C LYS A 234 -18.96 -22.57 19.42
N SER A 235 -19.73 -22.16 20.41
CA SER A 235 -19.95 -22.91 21.65
C SER A 235 -21.45 -23.14 21.88
N GLY A 236 -21.79 -23.96 22.88
CA GLY A 236 -23.18 -24.20 23.27
C GLY A 236 -23.98 -22.91 23.46
N GLY A 237 -25.27 -22.93 23.14
CA GLY A 237 -26.13 -21.73 23.24
C GLY A 237 -26.00 -20.73 22.08
N GLY A 238 -25.33 -21.10 20.98
CA GLY A 238 -25.24 -20.30 19.76
C GLY A 238 -24.41 -19.03 19.92
N VAL A 239 -23.38 -19.09 20.77
CA VAL A 239 -22.38 -18.03 20.97
C VAL A 239 -21.24 -18.28 19.99
N ALA A 240 -20.89 -17.26 19.21
CA ALA A 240 -19.84 -17.33 18.21
C ALA A 240 -19.31 -15.92 17.93
N LEU A 241 -18.09 -15.85 17.40
CA LEU A 241 -17.57 -14.64 16.78
C LEU A 241 -18.41 -14.28 15.55
N ARG A 242 -18.33 -13.01 15.17
CA ARG A 242 -19.02 -12.45 14.01
C ARG A 242 -18.00 -11.85 13.05
N LEU A 243 -18.42 -11.70 11.82
CA LEU A 243 -17.65 -11.03 10.77
C LEU A 243 -17.12 -9.65 11.21
N VAL A 244 -17.95 -8.84 11.87
CA VAL A 244 -17.57 -7.50 12.38
C VAL A 244 -16.43 -7.52 13.40
N ASP A 245 -16.24 -8.64 14.12
CA ASP A 245 -15.20 -8.75 15.14
C ASP A 245 -13.76 -8.78 14.53
N PHE A 246 -13.65 -8.86 13.19
CA PHE A 246 -12.41 -8.85 12.41
C PHE A 246 -12.21 -7.58 11.56
N GLU A 247 -13.11 -6.60 11.63
CA GLU A 247 -13.09 -5.40 10.77
C GLU A 247 -11.77 -4.61 10.89
N GLY A 248 -11.20 -4.51 12.10
CA GLY A 248 -9.92 -3.84 12.36
C GLY A 248 -8.67 -4.68 12.09
N ALA A 249 -8.78 -5.85 11.47
CA ALA A 249 -7.67 -6.79 11.30
C ALA A 249 -7.10 -6.85 9.86
N GLN A 250 -7.59 -6.03 8.92
CA GLN A 250 -7.21 -6.06 7.50
C GLN A 250 -5.71 -6.24 7.26
N GLU A 251 -4.89 -5.29 7.73
CA GLU A 251 -3.46 -5.29 7.41
C GLU A 251 -2.73 -6.48 8.03
N ARG A 252 -3.14 -6.91 9.24
CA ARG A 252 -2.56 -8.07 9.93
C ARG A 252 -2.90 -9.37 9.19
N LEU A 253 -4.15 -9.51 8.71
CA LEU A 253 -4.60 -10.66 7.92
C LEU A 253 -3.92 -10.74 6.55
N LYS A 254 -3.73 -9.59 5.88
CA LYS A 254 -2.98 -9.50 4.62
C LYS A 254 -1.52 -9.92 4.80
N GLU A 255 -0.88 -9.51 5.89
CA GLU A 255 0.50 -9.92 6.20
C GLU A 255 0.60 -11.39 6.59
N LEU A 256 -0.37 -11.92 7.33
CA LEU A 256 -0.48 -13.36 7.60
C LEU A 256 -0.51 -14.16 6.30
N HIS A 257 -1.44 -13.86 5.38
CA HIS A 257 -1.54 -14.60 4.13
C HIS A 257 -0.22 -14.59 3.33
N ARG A 258 0.45 -13.43 3.23
CA ARG A 258 1.74 -13.34 2.53
C ARG A 258 2.79 -14.26 3.12
N LEU A 259 2.90 -14.29 4.45
CA LEU A 259 3.89 -15.13 5.12
C LEU A 259 3.51 -16.62 5.08
N TYR A 260 2.21 -16.93 5.20
CA TYR A 260 1.68 -18.29 5.06
C TYR A 260 2.02 -18.88 3.70
N VAL A 261 1.69 -18.18 2.59
CA VAL A 261 1.97 -18.67 1.23
C VAL A 261 3.47 -18.85 0.98
N LYS A 262 4.31 -17.96 1.53
CA LYS A 262 5.77 -18.12 1.46
C LYS A 262 6.22 -19.42 2.14
N LEU A 263 5.70 -19.71 3.33
CA LEU A 263 6.13 -20.86 4.13
C LEU A 263 5.53 -22.18 3.68
N GLU A 264 4.28 -22.19 3.24
CA GLU A 264 3.55 -23.40 2.83
C GLU A 264 4.30 -24.17 1.73
N SER A 265 5.02 -23.44 0.86
CA SER A 265 5.85 -24.04 -0.19
C SER A 265 7.06 -24.82 0.32
N ALA A 266 7.55 -24.50 1.51
CA ALA A 266 8.74 -25.12 2.12
C ALA A 266 8.36 -26.12 3.22
N ASP A 267 7.45 -25.73 4.11
CA ASP A 267 6.97 -26.53 5.23
C ASP A 267 5.51 -26.16 5.55
N ARG A 268 4.58 -27.02 5.14
CA ARG A 268 3.15 -26.83 5.34
C ARG A 268 2.75 -26.84 6.81
N ASP A 269 3.37 -27.69 7.62
CA ASP A 269 3.03 -27.80 9.03
C ASP A 269 3.50 -26.56 9.79
N GLN A 270 4.71 -26.08 9.48
CA GLN A 270 5.20 -24.82 10.03
C GLN A 270 4.30 -23.63 9.60
N ALA A 271 3.83 -23.61 8.35
CA ALA A 271 2.92 -22.58 7.87
C ALA A 271 1.55 -22.62 8.59
N GLU A 272 1.00 -23.80 8.83
CA GLU A 272 -0.24 -23.99 9.60
C GLU A 272 -0.07 -23.56 11.05
N VAL A 273 1.03 -23.95 11.70
CA VAL A 273 1.36 -23.50 13.06
C VAL A 273 1.44 -21.97 13.08
N LEU A 274 2.22 -21.35 12.19
CA LEU A 274 2.32 -19.89 12.07
C LEU A 274 0.94 -19.23 11.96
N LYS A 275 0.08 -19.80 11.10
CA LYS A 275 -1.27 -19.29 10.85
C LYS A 275 -2.06 -19.25 12.15
N GLU A 276 -2.09 -20.34 12.91
CA GLU A 276 -2.81 -20.42 14.18
C GLU A 276 -2.28 -19.40 15.21
N TRP A 277 -0.96 -19.27 15.38
CA TRP A 277 -0.37 -18.29 16.31
C TRP A 277 -0.67 -16.85 15.95
N ARG A 278 -0.54 -16.48 14.66
CA ARG A 278 -0.83 -15.11 14.22
C ARG A 278 -2.32 -14.79 14.31
N LEU A 279 -3.20 -15.74 14.01
CA LEU A 279 -4.65 -15.54 14.15
C LEU A 279 -5.04 -15.33 15.62
N ALA A 280 -4.46 -16.10 16.55
CA ALA A 280 -4.65 -15.89 17.98
C ALA A 280 -4.15 -14.49 18.41
N ALA A 281 -2.95 -14.07 17.99
CA ALA A 281 -2.42 -12.76 18.31
C ALA A 281 -3.27 -11.60 17.73
N ILE A 282 -3.79 -11.76 16.51
CA ILE A 282 -4.73 -10.81 15.89
C ILE A 282 -5.99 -10.67 16.74
N LEU A 283 -6.54 -11.79 17.23
CA LEU A 283 -7.76 -11.78 18.03
C LEU A 283 -7.56 -11.16 19.42
N LEU A 284 -6.38 -11.35 20.01
CA LEU A 284 -5.93 -10.70 21.26
C LEU A 284 -5.55 -9.21 21.08
N ASP A 285 -5.70 -8.70 19.86
CA ASP A 285 -5.47 -7.32 19.43
C ASP A 285 -4.02 -6.84 19.58
N PHE A 286 -3.05 -7.72 19.31
CA PHE A 286 -1.65 -7.32 19.21
C PHE A 286 -1.42 -6.40 18.00
N SER A 287 -0.50 -5.44 18.15
CA SER A 287 -0.20 -4.49 17.09
C SER A 287 0.39 -5.19 15.87
N LYS A 288 0.35 -4.51 14.71
CA LYS A 288 0.99 -5.00 13.49
C LYS A 288 2.48 -5.32 13.71
N THR A 289 3.18 -4.50 14.49
CA THR A 289 4.61 -4.68 14.78
C THR A 289 4.85 -5.92 15.64
N ASP A 290 3.96 -6.18 16.61
CA ASP A 290 4.06 -7.33 17.51
C ASP A 290 3.78 -8.64 16.77
N VAL A 291 2.73 -8.68 15.94
CA VAL A 291 2.38 -9.87 15.14
C VAL A 291 3.52 -10.23 14.17
N ARG A 292 4.30 -9.26 13.70
CA ARG A 292 5.47 -9.53 12.82
C ARG A 292 6.59 -10.29 13.52
N HIS A 293 6.70 -10.21 14.85
CA HIS A 293 7.67 -11.00 15.61
C HIS A 293 7.30 -12.48 15.70
N ILE A 294 6.07 -12.86 15.36
CA ILE A 294 5.67 -14.26 15.17
C ILE A 294 6.12 -14.67 13.77
N ASP A 295 7.39 -15.05 13.63
CA ASP A 295 8.04 -15.48 12.39
C ASP A 295 8.57 -16.94 12.47
N GLU A 296 9.31 -17.36 11.46
CA GLU A 296 9.91 -18.70 11.36
C GLU A 296 10.81 -19.05 12.57
N ASP A 297 11.49 -18.07 13.15
CA ASP A 297 12.39 -18.28 14.29
C ASP A 297 11.63 -18.28 15.61
N PHE A 298 10.58 -17.47 15.72
CA PHE A 298 9.65 -17.52 16.85
C PHE A 298 9.05 -18.92 17.03
N LEU A 299 8.73 -19.60 15.91
CA LEU A 299 8.21 -20.97 15.96
C LEU A 299 9.22 -21.98 16.48
N LYS A 300 10.53 -21.77 16.23
CA LYS A 300 11.59 -22.64 16.75
C LYS A 300 11.79 -22.47 18.26
N GLU A 301 11.58 -21.26 18.77
CA GLU A 301 11.67 -20.99 20.21
C GLU A 301 10.47 -21.57 20.98
N GLY A 302 9.32 -21.73 20.32
CA GLY A 302 8.12 -22.37 20.85
C GLY A 302 7.40 -21.57 21.95
N LEU A 303 6.06 -21.69 22.01
CA LEU A 303 5.26 -21.15 23.13
C LEU A 303 4.89 -22.18 24.17
N GLY A 304 5.13 -23.47 23.90
CA GLY A 304 4.75 -24.57 24.80
C GLY A 304 5.36 -24.46 26.20
N GLN A 305 6.50 -23.79 26.36
CA GLN A 305 7.10 -23.53 27.68
C GLN A 305 6.49 -22.35 28.45
N ARG A 306 5.58 -21.57 27.84
CA ARG A 306 5.15 -20.24 28.34
C ARG A 306 3.64 -20.09 28.55
N LEU A 307 2.83 -21.09 28.21
CA LEU A 307 1.38 -21.09 28.47
C LEU A 307 1.10 -21.83 29.78
N PRO A 308 0.46 -21.20 30.78
CA PRO A 308 -0.02 -21.91 31.95
C PRO A 308 -1.26 -22.75 31.59
N GLY A 309 -1.37 -23.97 32.13
CA GLY A 309 -2.55 -24.82 31.96
C GLY A 309 -2.47 -25.87 30.84
N GLY A 310 -1.27 -26.35 30.49
CA GLY A 310 -1.08 -27.53 29.61
C GLY A 310 -1.62 -28.85 30.17
N ASP A 311 -2.01 -28.88 31.46
CA ASP A 311 -2.63 -30.05 32.08
C ASP A 311 -4.15 -29.99 31.90
N GLY A 312 -4.67 -30.42 30.73
CA GLY A 312 -6.10 -30.70 30.62
C GLY A 312 -6.72 -30.70 29.22
N VAL A 313 -6.01 -30.23 28.18
CA VAL A 313 -6.47 -30.43 26.80
C VAL A 313 -5.60 -31.51 26.19
N THR A 314 -6.03 -32.77 26.34
CA THR A 314 -5.50 -33.86 25.52
C THR A 314 -5.66 -33.43 24.06
N PRO A 315 -4.58 -33.25 23.27
CA PRO A 315 -4.73 -33.08 21.85
C PRO A 315 -5.43 -34.33 21.34
N THR A 316 -6.66 -34.19 20.84
CA THR A 316 -7.25 -35.22 20.01
C THR A 316 -6.35 -35.32 18.79
N ALA A 317 -5.47 -36.32 18.76
CA ALA A 317 -4.76 -36.72 17.55
C ALA A 317 -5.84 -36.88 16.47
N SER A 318 -5.75 -36.11 15.39
CA SER A 318 -6.65 -36.32 14.26
C SER A 318 -6.25 -37.65 13.63
N ASP A 319 -7.09 -38.68 13.70
CA ASP A 319 -6.86 -39.88 12.90
C ASP A 319 -6.91 -39.53 11.42
N ALA A 320 -6.14 -40.26 10.60
CA ALA A 320 -6.12 -40.05 9.16
C ALA A 320 -7.53 -40.28 8.58
N VAL A 321 -8.11 -39.25 7.96
CA VAL A 321 -9.49 -39.30 7.45
C VAL A 321 -9.49 -40.04 6.11
N ALA A 322 -10.20 -41.18 6.06
CA ALA A 322 -10.46 -41.87 4.80
C ALA A 322 -11.49 -41.08 3.98
N ILE A 323 -11.19 -40.80 2.70
CA ILE A 323 -12.12 -40.12 1.80
C ILE A 323 -13.19 -41.14 1.37
N PRO A 324 -14.49 -40.94 1.67
CA PRO A 324 -15.51 -41.90 1.27
C PRO A 324 -15.54 -42.09 -0.26
N GLY A 325 -15.33 -43.32 -0.73
CA GLY A 325 -15.33 -43.67 -2.16
C GLY A 325 -13.97 -43.62 -2.87
N LEU A 326 -12.89 -43.26 -2.18
CA LEU A 326 -11.51 -43.37 -2.65
C LEU A 326 -10.70 -44.09 -1.57
N ASP A 327 -9.93 -45.13 -1.93
CA ASP A 327 -8.97 -45.80 -1.02
C ASP A 327 -7.74 -44.93 -0.73
N LEU A 328 -7.94 -43.62 -0.55
CA LEU A 328 -6.93 -42.60 -0.28
C LEU A 328 -7.25 -41.99 1.09
N SER A 329 -6.24 -41.98 1.96
CA SER A 329 -6.30 -41.38 3.29
C SER A 329 -5.53 -40.07 3.30
N VAL A 330 -6.09 -39.03 3.92
CA VAL A 330 -5.39 -37.75 4.12
C VAL A 330 -4.56 -37.87 5.40
N PRO A 331 -3.23 -37.58 5.36
CA PRO A 331 -2.39 -37.62 6.54
C PRO A 331 -2.95 -36.75 7.67
N ALA A 332 -2.87 -37.27 8.89
CA ALA A 332 -3.16 -36.53 10.11
C ALA A 332 -2.29 -35.26 10.22
N ALA A 333 -2.84 -34.20 10.81
CA ALA A 333 -2.04 -33.03 11.16
C ALA A 333 -0.95 -33.42 12.18
N SER A 334 0.24 -32.83 12.09
CA SER A 334 1.25 -33.06 13.13
C SER A 334 0.77 -32.61 14.51
N SER A 335 1.41 -33.14 15.56
CA SER A 335 1.11 -32.78 16.95
C SER A 335 1.22 -31.27 17.18
N ALA A 336 2.24 -30.62 16.60
CA ALA A 336 2.44 -29.18 16.72
C ALA A 336 1.30 -28.36 16.09
N VAL A 337 0.80 -28.76 14.91
CA VAL A 337 -0.36 -28.12 14.27
C VAL A 337 -1.61 -28.29 15.12
N SER A 338 -1.83 -29.51 15.62
CA SER A 338 -2.98 -29.83 16.48
C SER A 338 -2.96 -29.04 17.79
N GLU A 339 -1.81 -28.91 18.43
CA GLU A 339 -1.62 -28.11 19.66
C GLU A 339 -1.87 -26.62 19.42
N ALA A 340 -1.29 -26.05 18.36
CA ALA A 340 -1.48 -24.65 18.00
C ALA A 340 -2.96 -24.36 17.69
N ARG A 341 -3.62 -25.27 16.98
CA ARG A 341 -5.05 -25.18 16.66
C ARG A 341 -5.93 -25.26 17.91
N ALA A 342 -5.65 -26.21 18.82
CA ALA A 342 -6.41 -26.37 20.06
C ALA A 342 -6.29 -25.13 20.97
N LEU A 343 -5.10 -24.53 21.05
CA LEU A 343 -4.90 -23.27 21.76
C LEU A 343 -5.71 -22.13 21.12
N ASN A 344 -5.63 -21.97 19.80
CA ASN A 344 -6.37 -20.92 19.10
C ASN A 344 -7.89 -21.12 19.27
N ASP A 345 -8.39 -22.36 19.21
CA ASP A 345 -9.78 -22.71 19.51
C ASP A 345 -10.23 -22.26 20.91
N ARG A 346 -9.38 -22.44 21.93
CA ARG A 346 -9.65 -21.96 23.29
C ARG A 346 -9.77 -20.42 23.31
N ILE A 347 -8.88 -19.71 22.62
CA ILE A 347 -8.89 -18.24 22.53
C ILE A 347 -10.11 -17.75 21.71
N LEU A 348 -10.50 -18.46 20.65
CA LEU A 348 -11.68 -18.17 19.83
C LEU A 348 -12.96 -18.27 20.64
N ARG A 349 -13.16 -19.38 21.37
CA ARG A 349 -14.34 -19.58 22.21
C ARG A 349 -14.38 -18.60 23.38
N ALA A 350 -13.24 -18.32 24.03
CA ALA A 350 -13.14 -17.30 25.05
C ALA A 350 -13.49 -15.89 24.53
N SER A 351 -13.02 -15.56 23.32
CA SER A 351 -13.35 -14.30 22.65
C SER A 351 -14.83 -14.20 22.30
N ALA A 352 -15.43 -15.29 21.80
CA ALA A 352 -16.85 -15.35 21.51
C ALA A 352 -17.69 -15.12 22.77
N ALA A 353 -17.33 -15.77 23.89
CA ALA A 353 -18.00 -15.59 25.18
C ALA A 353 -17.87 -14.16 25.70
N ALA A 354 -16.66 -13.61 25.76
CA ALA A 354 -16.39 -12.26 26.29
C ALA A 354 -17.05 -11.14 25.46
N ARG A 355 -17.16 -11.32 24.14
CA ARG A 355 -17.75 -10.31 23.22
C ARG A 355 -19.25 -10.50 22.99
N SER A 356 -19.84 -11.58 23.50
CA SER A 356 -21.25 -11.87 23.30
C SER A 356 -22.15 -10.88 24.02
N ARG A 357 -23.13 -10.36 23.28
CA ARG A 357 -24.18 -9.47 23.81
C ARG A 357 -25.47 -10.22 24.14
N LYS A 358 -25.46 -11.56 24.17
CA LYS A 358 -26.65 -12.33 24.55
C LYS A 358 -27.00 -12.07 26.03
N PRO A 359 -28.27 -11.79 26.36
CA PRO A 359 -28.70 -11.61 27.75
C PRO A 359 -28.58 -12.89 28.58
N ASP A 360 -28.72 -14.05 27.95
CA ASP A 360 -28.82 -15.35 28.65
C ASP A 360 -27.45 -15.97 29.01
N LEU A 361 -26.34 -15.37 28.57
CA LEU A 361 -25.01 -15.78 29.02
C LEU A 361 -24.77 -15.27 30.44
N LEU A 362 -24.43 -16.19 31.35
CA LEU A 362 -24.13 -15.84 32.73
C LEU A 362 -22.89 -14.94 32.78
N ASP A 363 -22.90 -13.92 33.64
CA ASP A 363 -21.75 -13.01 33.81
C ASP A 363 -20.46 -13.75 34.20
N ASN A 364 -20.61 -14.91 34.87
CA ASN A 364 -19.50 -15.80 35.19
C ASN A 364 -18.82 -16.37 33.93
N GLU A 365 -19.58 -16.76 32.89
CA GLU A 365 -19.01 -17.29 31.64
C GLU A 365 -18.27 -16.21 30.85
N LYS A 366 -18.78 -14.96 30.87
CA LYS A 366 -18.07 -13.81 30.27
C LYS A 366 -16.77 -13.51 31.02
N ALA A 367 -16.79 -13.54 32.35
CA ALA A 367 -15.62 -13.32 33.19
C ALA A 367 -14.56 -14.42 33.00
N GLN A 368 -14.96 -15.68 32.91
CA GLN A 368 -14.07 -16.80 32.59
C GLN A 368 -13.45 -16.64 31.20
N GLY A 369 -14.25 -16.27 30.21
CA GLY A 369 -13.76 -15.95 28.86
C GLY A 369 -12.70 -14.85 28.91
N GLN A 370 -12.98 -13.75 29.60
CA GLN A 370 -12.03 -12.65 29.73
C GLN A 370 -10.74 -13.07 30.44
N ALA A 371 -10.82 -13.87 31.51
CA ALA A 371 -9.64 -14.36 32.22
C ALA A 371 -8.72 -15.20 31.31
N VAL A 372 -9.30 -16.06 30.45
CA VAL A 372 -8.54 -16.82 29.45
C VAL A 372 -7.87 -15.89 28.43
N LEU A 373 -8.53 -14.82 28.01
CA LEU A 373 -7.94 -13.84 27.09
C LEU A 373 -6.79 -13.08 27.73
N ASP A 374 -6.93 -12.66 28.99
CA ASP A 374 -5.88 -11.94 29.71
C ASP A 374 -4.65 -12.82 29.95
N GLU A 375 -4.88 -14.09 30.31
CA GLU A 375 -3.82 -15.10 30.45
C GLU A 375 -3.09 -15.34 29.12
N ALA A 376 -3.84 -15.59 28.04
CA ALA A 376 -3.27 -15.79 26.71
C ALA A 376 -2.49 -14.54 26.25
N LYS A 377 -3.05 -13.35 26.46
CA LYS A 377 -2.38 -12.09 26.12
C LYS A 377 -1.05 -11.93 26.85
N LYS A 378 -1.00 -12.23 28.15
CA LYS A 378 0.26 -12.20 28.92
C LYS A 378 1.31 -13.18 28.39
N ALA A 379 0.90 -14.40 28.03
CA ALA A 379 1.81 -15.41 27.48
C ALA A 379 2.37 -14.98 26.11
N PHE A 380 1.51 -14.47 25.22
CA PHE A 380 1.91 -13.95 23.91
C PHE A 380 2.84 -12.75 24.04
N ASP A 381 2.54 -11.80 24.94
CA ASP A 381 3.33 -10.60 25.15
C ASP A 381 4.77 -10.95 25.57
N GLY A 382 4.94 -11.81 26.57
CA GLY A 382 6.26 -12.28 27.00
C GLY A 382 7.02 -13.01 25.90
N ALA A 383 6.34 -13.79 25.05
CA ALA A 383 6.97 -14.49 23.94
C ALA A 383 7.38 -13.55 22.80
N ILE A 384 6.51 -12.62 22.42
CA ILE A 384 6.75 -11.62 21.38
C ILE A 384 7.89 -10.69 21.79
N GLU A 385 7.92 -10.23 23.05
CA GLU A 385 9.01 -9.40 23.54
C GLU A 385 10.36 -10.13 23.48
N ALA A 386 10.40 -11.39 23.89
CA ALA A 386 11.61 -12.22 23.85
C ALA A 386 12.11 -12.35 22.40
N ALA A 387 11.22 -12.68 21.47
CA ALA A 387 11.54 -12.77 20.05
C ALA A 387 11.99 -11.42 19.47
N GLY A 388 11.36 -10.31 19.86
CA GLY A 388 11.76 -8.96 19.46
C GLY A 388 13.16 -8.59 19.99
N ARG A 389 13.53 -9.01 21.20
CA ARG A 389 14.90 -8.86 21.74
C ARG A 389 15.89 -9.74 20.96
N SER A 390 15.56 -11.01 20.71
CA SER A 390 16.37 -11.93 19.92
C SER A 390 16.60 -11.42 18.48
N ALA A 391 15.56 -10.93 17.81
CA ALA A 391 15.63 -10.37 16.47
C ALA A 391 16.52 -9.11 16.41
N ARG A 392 16.39 -8.20 17.39
CA ARG A 392 17.27 -7.03 17.51
C ARG A 392 18.73 -7.44 17.71
N LEU A 393 18.99 -8.45 18.55
CA LEU A 393 20.33 -8.97 18.76
C LEU A 393 20.91 -9.58 17.47
N ARG A 394 20.12 -10.38 16.74
CA ARG A 394 20.52 -10.96 15.45
C ARG A 394 20.82 -9.90 14.41
N LYS A 395 19.93 -8.90 14.25
CA LYS A 395 20.15 -7.76 13.36
C LYS A 395 21.44 -7.01 13.72
N ARG A 396 21.69 -6.76 15.01
CA ARG A 396 22.93 -6.13 15.46
C ARG A 396 24.18 -6.95 15.12
N LYS A 397 24.12 -8.28 15.26
CA LYS A 397 25.23 -9.18 14.88
C LYS A 397 25.51 -9.14 13.37
N GLN A 398 24.49 -9.02 12.53
CA GLN A 398 24.63 -8.96 11.07
C GLN A 398 25.07 -7.56 10.55
N LEU A 399 24.73 -6.48 11.26
CA LEU A 399 25.07 -5.12 10.84
C LEU A 399 26.57 -4.80 10.85
N ALA A 400 27.34 -5.39 11.77
CA ALA A 400 28.78 -5.12 11.86
C ALA A 400 29.54 -5.61 10.59
N PRO A 401 29.37 -6.87 10.14
CA PRO A 401 29.94 -7.32 8.87
C PRO A 401 29.40 -6.54 7.65
N ALA A 402 28.10 -6.22 7.62
CA ALA A 402 27.51 -5.48 6.50
C ALA A 402 28.12 -4.07 6.33
N ARG A 403 28.36 -3.36 7.45
CA ARG A 403 29.02 -2.04 7.42
C ARG A 403 30.46 -2.12 6.91
N LEU A 404 31.17 -3.22 7.17
CA LEU A 404 32.50 -3.43 6.60
C LEU A 404 32.44 -3.69 5.10
N ALA A 405 31.45 -4.45 4.63
CA ALA A 405 31.25 -4.65 3.19
C ALA A 405 30.96 -3.34 2.45
N GLU A 406 30.11 -2.48 3.01
CA GLU A 406 29.84 -1.13 2.46
C GLU A 406 31.10 -0.25 2.43
N ALA A 407 31.91 -0.29 3.50
CA ALA A 407 33.18 0.43 3.55
C ALA A 407 34.17 -0.07 2.50
N CYS A 408 34.26 -1.40 2.27
CA CYS A 408 35.10 -1.97 1.22
C CYS A 408 34.67 -1.45 -0.16
N ALA A 409 33.37 -1.48 -0.48
CA ALA A 409 32.87 -0.97 -1.76
C ALA A 409 33.19 0.51 -1.98
N SER A 410 33.13 1.31 -0.92
CA SER A 410 33.49 2.74 -0.99
C SER A 410 35.00 2.94 -1.18
N ILE A 411 35.85 2.10 -0.57
CA ILE A 411 37.31 2.13 -0.76
C ILE A 411 37.65 1.71 -2.20
N ASP A 412 37.01 0.67 -2.74
CA ASP A 412 37.22 0.21 -4.11
C ASP A 412 36.85 1.31 -5.12
N GLN A 413 35.73 2.01 -4.91
CA GLN A 413 35.36 3.16 -5.73
C GLN A 413 36.37 4.30 -5.61
N CYS A 414 36.84 4.60 -4.39
CA CYS A 414 37.86 5.63 -4.15
C CYS A 414 39.16 5.34 -4.92
N VAL A 415 39.55 4.07 -5.06
CA VAL A 415 40.71 3.69 -5.89
C VAL A 415 40.50 4.09 -7.36
N MET A 416 39.31 3.83 -7.92
CA MET A 416 39.00 4.23 -9.29
C MET A 416 39.03 5.75 -9.46
N ASP A 417 38.39 6.47 -8.55
CA ASP A 417 38.31 7.94 -8.59
C ASP A 417 39.70 8.58 -8.45
N LEU A 418 40.56 8.01 -7.60
CA LEU A 418 41.94 8.47 -7.43
C LEU A 418 42.77 8.31 -8.70
N VAL A 419 42.63 7.16 -9.40
CA VAL A 419 43.31 6.93 -10.69
C VAL A 419 42.84 7.96 -11.72
N GLN A 420 41.53 8.21 -11.79
CA GLN A 420 40.97 9.20 -12.70
C GLN A 420 41.47 10.61 -12.38
N ALA A 421 41.36 11.05 -11.12
CA ALA A 421 41.81 12.37 -10.67
C ALA A 421 43.30 12.62 -10.91
N ARG A 422 44.14 11.59 -10.76
CA ARG A 422 45.57 11.65 -11.12
C ARG A 422 45.78 11.81 -12.61
N SER A 423 45.04 11.06 -13.44
CA SER A 423 45.14 11.16 -14.89
C SER A 423 44.75 12.56 -15.42
N SER A 424 43.78 13.21 -14.78
CA SER A 424 43.32 14.56 -15.10
C SER A 424 44.07 15.68 -14.34
N HIS A 425 45.08 15.36 -13.53
CA HIS A 425 45.83 16.32 -12.70
C HIS A 425 44.92 17.19 -11.80
N SER A 426 43.81 16.63 -11.34
CA SER A 426 42.78 17.32 -10.55
C SER A 426 42.66 16.78 -9.12
N LEU A 427 43.67 16.05 -8.66
CA LEU A 427 43.72 15.51 -7.30
C LEU A 427 44.12 16.60 -6.31
N ASP A 428 43.30 16.79 -5.28
CA ASP A 428 43.69 17.52 -4.07
C ASP A 428 44.42 16.55 -3.13
N GLU A 429 45.75 16.63 -3.11
CA GLU A 429 46.60 15.70 -2.35
C GLU A 429 46.48 15.89 -0.84
N GLU A 430 46.30 17.14 -0.38
CA GLU A 430 46.20 17.47 1.04
C GLU A 430 44.87 16.97 1.63
N ALA A 431 43.76 17.22 0.92
CA ALA A 431 42.45 16.72 1.33
C ALA A 431 42.39 15.18 1.31
N PHE A 432 43.06 14.54 0.35
CA PHE A 432 43.13 13.08 0.29
C PHE A 432 43.95 12.49 1.46
N ASP A 433 45.09 13.09 1.80
CA ASP A 433 45.91 12.65 2.94
C ASP A 433 45.15 12.76 4.27
N GLU A 434 44.45 13.87 4.50
CA GLU A 434 43.61 14.05 5.70
C GLU A 434 42.52 12.97 5.79
N ALA A 435 41.88 12.63 4.66
CA ALA A 435 40.88 11.58 4.60
C ALA A 435 41.47 10.19 4.92
N VAL A 436 42.68 9.88 4.44
CA VAL A 436 43.40 8.63 4.75
C VAL A 436 43.76 8.55 6.23
N LEU A 437 44.23 9.64 6.85
CA LEU A 437 44.49 9.70 8.29
C LEU A 437 43.23 9.44 9.12
N LYS A 438 42.08 9.95 8.68
CA LYS A 438 40.78 9.71 9.33
C LYS A 438 40.31 8.26 9.18
N LEU A 439 40.51 7.65 8.00
CA LEU A 439 40.25 6.22 7.78
C LEU A 439 41.10 5.36 8.72
N LYS A 440 42.40 5.64 8.79
CA LYS A 440 43.35 5.01 9.70
C LYS A 440 42.91 5.12 11.17
N GLY A 441 42.50 6.30 11.61
CA GLY A 441 41.95 6.50 12.96
C GLY A 441 40.69 5.66 13.24
N SER A 442 39.85 5.46 12.23
CA SER A 442 38.64 4.64 12.31
C SER A 442 38.95 3.14 12.37
N LEU A 443 39.91 2.67 11.56
CA LEU A 443 40.40 1.29 11.58
C LEU A 443 41.03 0.90 12.93
N ARG A 444 41.78 1.82 13.55
CA ARG A 444 42.33 1.60 14.91
C ARG A 444 41.23 1.40 15.96
N LYS A 445 40.20 2.25 15.94
CA LYS A 445 39.05 2.11 16.86
C LYS A 445 38.33 0.78 16.66
N LEU A 446 38.17 0.37 15.39
CA LEU A 446 37.59 -0.93 15.06
C LEU A 446 38.46 -2.09 15.58
N ALA A 447 39.76 -2.06 15.33
CA ALA A 447 40.71 -3.07 15.79
C ALA A 447 40.67 -3.23 17.32
N GLN A 448 40.67 -2.12 18.06
CA GLN A 448 40.56 -2.13 19.53
C GLN A 448 39.28 -2.82 20.04
N GLN A 449 38.15 -2.64 19.35
CA GLN A 449 36.91 -3.32 19.73
C GLN A 449 36.88 -4.78 19.26
N ALA A 450 37.44 -5.07 18.08
CA ALA A 450 37.50 -6.41 17.53
C ALA A 450 38.42 -7.35 18.34
N GLY A 451 39.52 -6.84 18.90
CA GLY A 451 40.45 -7.63 19.71
C GLY A 451 40.03 -7.86 21.17
N ARG A 452 38.98 -7.19 21.66
CA ARG A 452 38.52 -7.33 23.06
C ARG A 452 37.92 -8.73 23.29
N GLY A 453 38.54 -9.49 24.19
CA GLY A 453 38.00 -10.77 24.67
C GLY A 453 38.16 -11.95 23.71
N LEU A 454 38.99 -11.83 22.68
CA LEU A 454 39.31 -12.92 21.75
C LEU A 454 40.77 -13.37 21.95
N PRO A 455 41.03 -14.47 22.70
CA PRO A 455 42.39 -14.96 22.89
C PRO A 455 43.02 -15.51 21.60
N ASN A 456 42.20 -16.03 20.68
CA ASN A 456 42.61 -16.49 19.34
C ASN A 456 41.71 -15.84 18.28
N PRO A 457 42.05 -14.65 17.76
CA PRO A 457 41.29 -14.03 16.67
C PRO A 457 41.45 -14.84 15.37
N GLY A 458 40.40 -14.87 14.53
CA GLY A 458 40.52 -15.41 13.17
C GLY A 458 41.33 -14.49 12.26
N ASP A 459 41.78 -15.01 11.12
CA ASP A 459 42.76 -14.38 10.22
C ASP A 459 42.48 -12.90 9.91
N GLY A 460 41.22 -12.54 9.61
CA GLY A 460 40.87 -11.15 9.31
C GLY A 460 40.99 -10.19 10.51
N VAL A 461 40.68 -10.65 11.72
CA VAL A 461 40.83 -9.85 12.95
C VAL A 461 42.30 -9.80 13.36
N ALA A 462 43.05 -10.88 13.18
CA ALA A 462 44.50 -10.91 13.40
C ALA A 462 45.20 -9.88 12.50
N TRP A 463 44.92 -9.89 11.20
CA TRP A 463 45.44 -8.90 10.25
C TRP A 463 45.05 -7.47 10.63
N LEU A 464 43.79 -7.23 11.02
CA LEU A 464 43.33 -5.90 11.43
C LEU A 464 44.06 -5.38 12.67
N LEU A 465 44.33 -6.26 13.65
CA LEU A 465 45.08 -5.93 14.85
C LEU A 465 46.54 -5.61 14.51
N GLU A 466 47.17 -6.41 13.65
CA GLU A 466 48.54 -6.17 13.19
C GLU A 466 48.65 -4.86 12.39
N ALA A 467 47.75 -4.63 11.44
CA ALA A 467 47.69 -3.40 10.65
C ALA A 467 47.46 -2.15 11.51
N ALA A 468 46.72 -2.28 12.61
CA ALA A 468 46.53 -1.19 13.58
C ALA A 468 47.72 -1.02 14.55
N ALA A 469 48.51 -2.07 14.78
CA ALA A 469 49.63 -2.11 15.74
C ALA A 469 51.00 -1.77 15.13
N ALA A 470 51.17 -1.91 13.80
CA ALA A 470 52.42 -1.71 13.06
C ALA A 470 53.06 -0.30 13.16
N GLU A 471 52.56 0.59 14.03
CA GLU A 471 53.00 1.97 14.18
C GLU A 471 53.25 2.40 15.63
N GLY A 472 53.41 1.44 16.56
CA GLY A 472 54.01 1.71 17.87
C GLY A 472 55.55 1.69 17.85
N SER A 473 56.17 1.50 16.69
CA SER A 473 57.63 1.37 16.55
C SER A 473 58.12 2.05 15.27
N GLN A 474 58.01 3.38 15.24
CA GLN A 474 58.94 4.25 14.52
C GLN A 474 59.30 5.43 15.40
#